data_AF-A0A3R6MYX3-F1
#
_entry.id   AF-A0A3R6MYX3-F1
#
_cell.length_a   1.000
_cell.length_b   1.000
_cell.length_c   1.000
_cell.angle_alpha   90.00
_cell.angle_beta   90.00
_cell.angle_gamma   90.00
#
_symmetry.space_group_name_H-M   'P 1'
#
loop_
_entity.id
_entity.type
_entity.pdbx_description
1 polymer ?
#
loop_
_entity_poly.entity_id
_entity_poly.type
_entity_poly.pdbx_seq_one_letter_code
_entity_poly.pdbx_strand_id
1 'polypeptide(L)'
;MGLKSLIAVAQGKNAESVSFEDKFLKNYEEAVKAKELEERQIAPSEYIRPSSMYGCERMLFFQRVHGGSQNGEQSEVNLIEICQSGTDRHLDIQHIVERMEGVECLDLEEMVKEAQAKGIKTEFVGWNEDHTEGRCKNDELSIYFQPDGVIRFNGKDVILEIKTESTYQFSNRYEPKADHKWQATCYGMGLGIDYILFFYEDRNFCKKKPYLWKITDEMKQAVLNKIRTVNSACKTGIPPEKDDSKCTYCRYKNECALVDAGKWVHPNPPEKPQTAQKDTNRKKANKSTGKKKKASTGQNTALRAVCGNCEHCGRELGAYYCSIDKDGSMYVDRRKKCKFTPSRFKGVQDGK
;
A
#
# COMPACT_ATOMS: atom_id res chain seq x y z
N MET A 1 -1.59 50.02 28.05
CA MET A 1 -1.04 49.56 26.75
C MET A 1 -1.72 48.24 26.38
N GLY A 2 -2.29 48.13 25.18
CA GLY A 2 -3.06 46.95 24.76
C GLY A 2 -2.15 45.84 24.21
N LEU A 3 -2.61 44.59 24.23
CA LEU A 3 -1.87 43.42 23.74
C LEU A 3 -1.34 43.60 22.30
N LYS A 4 -2.11 44.30 21.45
CA LYS A 4 -1.68 44.67 20.08
C LYS A 4 -0.49 45.64 20.04
N SER A 5 -0.35 46.55 21.02
CA SER A 5 0.81 47.47 21.07
C SER A 5 2.08 46.77 21.57
N LEU A 6 1.95 45.74 22.41
CA LEU A 6 3.09 44.91 22.84
C LEU A 6 3.61 44.02 21.71
N ILE A 7 2.71 43.46 20.89
CA ILE A 7 3.07 42.66 19.71
C ILE A 7 3.79 43.52 18.67
N ALA A 8 3.32 44.75 18.42
CA ALA A 8 3.98 45.66 17.48
C ALA A 8 5.37 46.12 17.94
N VAL A 9 5.59 46.31 19.25
CA VAL A 9 6.90 46.66 19.81
C VAL A 9 7.87 45.47 19.78
N ALA A 10 7.37 44.23 19.96
CA ALA A 10 8.18 43.02 19.81
C ALA A 10 8.55 42.74 18.35
N GLN A 11 7.64 43.02 17.41
CA GLN A 11 7.86 42.82 15.98
C GLN A 11 8.76 43.90 15.36
N GLY A 12 8.73 45.14 15.86
CA GLY A 12 9.54 46.25 15.36
C GLY A 12 11.01 46.23 15.79
N LYS A 13 11.41 45.40 16.76
CA LYS A 13 12.80 45.34 17.27
C LYS A 13 13.56 44.05 16.95
N ASN A 14 12.89 42.99 16.50
CA ASN A 14 13.50 41.68 16.24
C ASN A 14 13.53 41.27 14.76
N ALA A 15 13.23 42.18 13.84
CA ALA A 15 13.05 41.85 12.43
C ALA A 15 14.34 41.56 11.64
N GLU A 16 15.54 41.76 12.22
CA GLU A 16 16.82 41.55 11.50
C GLU A 16 17.84 40.63 12.22
N SER A 17 17.48 39.97 13.32
CA SER A 17 18.37 38.97 13.95
C SER A 17 17.59 37.74 14.37
N VAL A 18 17.32 36.85 13.43
CA VAL A 18 17.09 35.44 13.81
C VAL A 18 18.35 35.01 14.55
N SER A 19 18.21 34.62 15.82
CA SER A 19 19.36 34.22 16.64
C SER A 19 20.08 33.03 15.98
N PHE A 20 21.35 32.80 16.33
CA PHE A 20 22.09 31.65 15.81
C PHE A 20 21.31 30.35 16.07
N GLU A 21 20.72 30.24 17.26
CA GLU A 21 19.90 29.15 17.75
C GLU A 21 18.64 28.94 16.90
N ASP A 22 17.89 30.02 16.61
CA ASP A 22 16.68 29.94 15.79
C ASP A 22 17.00 29.51 14.35
N LYS A 23 18.12 30.00 13.80
CA LYS A 23 18.57 29.61 12.46
C LYS A 23 19.00 28.14 12.43
N PHE A 24 19.70 27.68 13.46
CA PHE A 24 20.08 26.28 13.59
C PHE A 24 18.85 25.37 13.67
N LEU A 25 17.89 25.71 14.54
CA LEU A 25 16.66 24.93 14.71
C LEU A 25 15.86 24.85 13.42
N LYS A 26 15.69 25.98 12.71
CA LYS A 26 15.02 25.99 11.41
C LYS A 26 15.71 25.08 10.38
N ASN A 27 17.03 25.16 10.27
CA ASN A 27 17.80 24.33 9.34
C ASN A 27 17.71 22.84 9.71
N TYR A 28 17.70 22.52 11.01
CA TYR A 28 17.51 21.16 11.50
C TYR A 28 16.12 20.62 11.13
N GLU A 29 15.06 21.40 11.37
CA GLU A 29 13.69 21.04 10.98
C GLU A 29 13.54 20.78 9.47
N GLU A 30 14.19 21.60 8.65
CA GLU A 30 14.25 21.41 7.19
C GLU A 30 14.99 20.10 6.82
N ALA A 31 16.10 19.80 7.50
CA ALA A 31 16.85 18.57 7.29
C ALA A 31 16.05 17.31 7.69
N VAL A 32 15.31 17.35 8.81
CA VAL A 32 14.41 16.26 9.22
C VAL A 32 13.35 15.98 8.16
N LYS A 33 12.73 17.03 7.61
CA LYS A 33 11.73 16.88 6.53
C LYS A 33 12.34 16.34 5.24
N ALA A 34 13.56 16.76 4.90
CA ALA A 34 14.28 16.26 3.73
C ALA A 34 14.60 14.76 3.88
N LYS A 35 15.14 14.35 5.04
CA LYS A 35 15.41 12.95 5.39
C LYS A 35 14.16 12.09 5.30
N GLU A 36 13.06 12.54 5.91
CA GLU A 36 11.77 11.83 5.84
C GLU A 36 11.28 11.68 4.39
N LEU A 37 11.48 12.67 3.52
CA LEU A 37 11.06 12.56 2.12
C LEU A 37 11.93 11.54 1.35
N GLU A 38 13.23 11.48 1.64
CA GLU A 38 14.20 10.58 1.02
C GLU A 38 13.98 9.11 1.46
N GLU A 39 13.80 8.88 2.76
CA GLU A 39 13.72 7.53 3.34
C GLU A 39 12.31 6.94 3.36
N ARG A 40 11.27 7.75 3.06
CA ARG A 40 9.88 7.31 3.18
C ARG A 40 9.58 6.11 2.30
N GLN A 41 9.08 5.06 2.96
CA GLN A 41 8.60 3.88 2.28
C GLN A 41 7.23 4.12 1.61
N ILE A 42 7.21 3.96 0.29
CA ILE A 42 5.99 4.03 -0.51
C ILE A 42 5.34 2.65 -0.54
N ALA A 43 4.24 2.48 0.18
CA ALA A 43 3.39 1.30 0.00
C ALA A 43 2.49 1.49 -1.23
N PRO A 44 2.19 0.41 -1.98
CA PRO A 44 1.35 0.52 -3.15
C PRO A 44 -0.09 0.91 -2.74
N SER A 45 -0.66 1.87 -3.46
CA SER A 45 -1.99 2.42 -3.18
C SER A 45 -3.13 1.44 -3.43
N GLU A 46 -2.87 0.36 -4.15
CA GLU A 46 -3.80 -0.73 -4.41
C GLU A 46 -3.97 -1.68 -3.21
N TYR A 47 -3.41 -1.34 -2.05
CA TYR A 47 -3.52 -2.15 -0.85
C TYR A 47 -3.86 -1.30 0.37
N ILE A 48 -4.58 -1.91 1.31
CA ILE A 48 -4.84 -1.34 2.61
C ILE A 48 -3.62 -1.60 3.49
N ARG A 49 -3.11 -0.55 4.14
CA ARG A 49 -2.11 -0.68 5.21
C ARG A 49 -2.83 -1.12 6.49
N PRO A 50 -2.45 -2.24 7.14
CA PRO A 50 -3.15 -2.70 8.34
C PRO A 50 -3.23 -1.71 9.49
N SER A 51 -2.25 -0.82 9.65
CA SER A 51 -2.28 0.27 10.63
C SER A 51 -3.44 1.25 10.43
N SER A 52 -3.99 1.33 9.21
CA SER A 52 -5.17 2.15 8.88
C SER A 52 -6.50 1.39 9.06
N MET A 53 -6.47 0.07 9.25
CA MET A 53 -7.68 -0.78 9.19
C MET A 53 -8.73 -0.42 10.25
N TYR A 54 -8.33 0.11 11.40
CA TYR A 54 -9.28 0.56 12.44
C TYR A 54 -10.03 1.85 12.08
N GLY A 55 -9.51 2.64 11.13
CA GLY A 55 -10.08 3.93 10.72
C GLY A 55 -11.40 3.78 9.95
N CYS A 56 -11.98 4.90 9.52
CA CYS A 56 -13.23 4.91 8.76
C CYS A 56 -13.09 4.18 7.40
N GLU A 57 -14.12 3.47 6.95
CA GLU A 57 -14.13 2.83 5.61
C GLU A 57 -14.01 3.86 4.47
N ARG A 58 -14.64 5.04 4.62
CA ARG A 58 -14.48 6.15 3.69
C ARG A 58 -13.04 6.67 3.63
N MET A 59 -12.34 6.70 4.77
CA MET A 59 -10.92 7.06 4.83
C MET A 59 -10.05 6.02 4.12
N LEU A 60 -10.32 4.72 4.31
CA LEU A 60 -9.63 3.64 3.60
C LEU A 60 -9.87 3.73 2.08
N PHE A 61 -11.10 4.02 1.65
CA PHE A 61 -11.42 4.26 0.25
C PHE A 61 -10.60 5.43 -0.32
N PHE A 62 -10.55 6.58 0.37
CA PHE A 62 -9.76 7.72 -0.09
C PHE A 62 -8.27 7.38 -0.22
N GLN A 63 -7.70 6.72 0.79
CA GLN A 63 -6.30 6.26 0.74
C GLN A 63 -6.00 5.42 -0.50
N ARG A 64 -6.94 4.57 -0.91
CA ARG A 64 -6.84 3.71 -2.09
C ARG A 64 -6.91 4.49 -3.40
N VAL A 65 -7.92 5.35 -3.57
CA VAL A 65 -8.17 6.03 -4.86
C VAL A 65 -7.23 7.18 -5.13
N HIS A 66 -6.73 7.83 -4.08
CA HIS A 66 -5.78 8.91 -4.20
C HIS A 66 -4.37 8.43 -4.56
N GLY A 67 -4.11 7.12 -4.71
CA GLY A 67 -2.78 6.67 -5.12
C GLY A 67 -1.74 6.83 -4.01
N GLY A 68 -2.16 6.91 -2.74
CA GLY A 68 -1.30 7.42 -1.68
C GLY A 68 -0.92 8.90 -1.86
N SER A 69 -1.68 9.66 -2.66
CA SER A 69 -1.43 11.08 -2.89
C SER A 69 -1.37 11.80 -1.56
N GLN A 70 -0.20 12.40 -1.40
CA GLN A 70 0.17 13.34 -0.38
C GLN A 70 -0.73 14.57 -0.51
N ASN A 71 -1.97 14.50 -0.04
CA ASN A 71 -2.70 15.71 0.29
C ASN A 71 -2.04 16.35 1.52
N GLY A 72 -0.91 17.01 1.25
CA GLY A 72 -0.62 18.38 1.65
C GLY A 72 -0.36 18.68 3.12
N GLU A 73 -0.59 17.77 4.06
CA GLU A 73 -0.14 17.97 5.42
C GLU A 73 1.27 17.41 5.56
N GLN A 74 2.26 18.31 5.46
CA GLN A 74 3.59 18.03 6.00
C GLN A 74 3.39 17.65 7.47
N SER A 75 3.71 16.42 7.83
CA SER A 75 3.76 16.01 9.23
C SER A 75 4.64 17.02 9.98
N GLU A 76 4.17 17.47 11.14
CA GLU A 76 4.98 18.27 12.05
C GLU A 76 6.29 17.53 12.36
N VAL A 77 7.40 18.27 12.46
CA VAL A 77 8.73 17.68 12.69
C VAL A 77 8.72 16.76 13.91
N ASN A 78 8.08 17.20 15.00
CA ASN A 78 7.91 16.40 16.21
C ASN A 78 7.24 15.03 15.95
N LEU A 79 6.27 14.95 15.03
CA LEU A 79 5.61 13.68 14.69
C LEU A 79 6.52 12.78 13.85
N ILE A 80 7.31 13.37 12.94
CA ILE A 80 8.32 12.65 12.16
C ILE A 80 9.34 12.02 13.12
N GLU A 81 9.91 12.81 14.02
CA GLU A 81 10.93 12.35 14.95
C GLU A 81 10.39 11.34 15.96
N ILE A 82 9.12 11.46 16.39
CA ILE A 82 8.46 10.43 17.21
C ILE A 82 8.41 9.08 16.46
N CYS A 83 8.11 9.09 15.16
CA CYS A 83 8.10 7.88 14.34
C CYS A 83 9.50 7.30 14.11
N GLN A 84 10.49 8.16 13.86
CA GLN A 84 11.89 7.76 13.70
C GLN A 84 12.44 7.15 15.00
N SER A 85 12.24 7.81 16.12
CA SER A 85 12.60 7.29 17.45
C SER A 85 11.92 5.94 17.75
N GLY A 86 10.67 5.78 17.34
CA GLY A 86 9.98 4.50 17.43
C GLY A 86 10.63 3.41 16.58
N THR A 87 11.01 3.75 15.33
CA THR A 87 11.65 2.82 14.38
C THR A 87 13.00 2.34 14.90
N ASP A 88 13.86 3.25 15.35
CA ASP A 88 15.16 2.91 15.94
C ASP A 88 15.01 1.98 17.15
N ARG A 89 13.94 2.21 17.92
CA ARG A 89 13.66 1.41 19.10
C ARG A 89 13.10 0.03 18.79
N HIS A 90 12.31 -0.11 17.72
CA HIS A 90 11.88 -1.43 17.23
C HIS A 90 13.10 -2.27 16.85
N LEU A 91 14.04 -1.69 16.10
CA LEU A 91 15.27 -2.35 15.66
C LEU A 91 16.09 -2.88 16.84
N ASP A 92 16.34 -2.06 17.86
CA ASP A 92 17.07 -2.50 19.06
C ASP A 92 16.34 -3.63 19.80
N ILE A 93 15.00 -3.53 19.94
CA ILE A 93 14.20 -4.57 20.58
C ILE A 93 14.26 -5.88 19.77
N GLN A 94 14.14 -5.82 18.44
CA GLN A 94 14.24 -7.00 17.57
C GLN A 94 15.58 -7.71 17.78
N HIS A 95 16.70 -6.97 17.76
CA HIS A 95 18.02 -7.55 18.02
C HIS A 95 18.21 -8.10 19.44
N ILE A 96 17.55 -7.51 20.44
CA ILE A 96 17.54 -8.08 21.79
C ILE A 96 16.75 -9.39 21.80
N VAL A 97 15.58 -9.44 21.15
CA VAL A 97 14.73 -10.64 21.05
C VAL A 97 15.47 -11.78 20.35
N GLU A 98 16.19 -11.49 19.27
CA GLU A 98 17.05 -12.46 18.56
C GLU A 98 18.11 -13.10 19.46
N ARG A 99 18.56 -12.39 20.50
CA ARG A 99 19.58 -12.87 21.45
C ARG A 99 18.99 -13.57 22.67
N MET A 100 17.67 -13.59 22.82
CA MET A 100 17.02 -14.21 23.98
C MET A 100 17.15 -15.73 23.94
N GLU A 101 17.56 -16.32 25.06
CA GLU A 101 17.56 -17.78 25.20
C GLU A 101 16.13 -18.34 25.07
N GLY A 102 15.99 -19.39 24.27
CA GLY A 102 14.71 -20.08 24.03
C GLY A 102 13.77 -19.39 23.04
N VAL A 103 14.18 -18.26 22.45
CA VAL A 103 13.48 -17.62 21.33
C VAL A 103 14.12 -18.06 20.01
N GLU A 104 13.28 -18.47 19.06
CA GLU A 104 13.66 -18.71 17.67
C GLU A 104 12.95 -17.66 16.81
N CYS A 105 13.70 -16.78 16.14
CA CYS A 105 13.13 -15.88 15.13
C CYS A 105 12.88 -16.68 13.84
N LEU A 106 11.62 -16.74 13.40
CA LEU A 106 11.23 -17.50 12.21
C LEU A 106 11.39 -16.63 10.96
N ASP A 107 11.97 -17.20 9.92
CA ASP A 107 12.14 -16.53 8.62
C ASP A 107 10.77 -16.24 7.98
N LEU A 108 10.50 -14.98 7.67
CA LEU A 108 9.20 -14.55 7.14
C LEU A 108 8.91 -15.09 5.74
N GLU A 109 9.93 -15.30 4.90
CA GLU A 109 9.73 -15.89 3.58
C GLU A 109 9.27 -17.35 3.72
N GLU A 110 9.89 -18.11 4.63
CA GLU A 110 9.46 -19.47 4.96
C GLU A 110 8.07 -19.51 5.60
N MET A 111 7.76 -18.58 6.52
CA MET A 111 6.41 -18.47 7.08
C MET A 111 5.34 -18.18 6.00
N VAL A 112 5.68 -17.39 4.98
CA VAL A 112 4.79 -17.16 3.84
C VAL A 112 4.62 -18.44 3.01
N LYS A 113 5.68 -19.22 2.77
CA LYS A 113 5.57 -20.53 2.08
C LYS A 113 4.66 -21.51 2.86
N GLU A 114 4.77 -21.55 4.18
CA GLU A 114 3.87 -22.34 5.02
C GLU A 114 2.42 -21.87 4.95
N ALA A 115 2.20 -20.55 4.94
CA ALA A 115 0.86 -19.96 4.80
C ALA A 115 0.25 -20.33 3.44
N GLN A 116 1.04 -20.26 2.35
CA GLN A 116 0.63 -20.68 1.01
C GLN A 116 0.26 -22.16 0.95
N ALA A 117 1.01 -23.03 1.61
CA ALA A 117 0.69 -24.45 1.71
C ALA A 117 -0.66 -24.72 2.41
N LYS A 118 -1.11 -23.81 3.28
CA LYS A 118 -2.43 -23.81 3.94
C LYS A 118 -3.52 -23.13 3.09
N GLY A 119 -3.19 -22.66 1.89
CA GLY A 119 -4.12 -22.00 0.97
C GLY A 119 -4.22 -20.48 1.12
N ILE A 120 -3.36 -19.86 1.96
CA ILE A 120 -3.35 -18.40 2.14
C ILE A 120 -2.50 -17.77 1.03
N LYS A 121 -3.11 -16.91 0.21
CA LYS A 121 -2.45 -16.26 -0.94
C LYS A 121 -1.66 -15.01 -0.57
N THR A 122 -0.76 -15.16 0.39
CA THR A 122 0.21 -14.11 0.73
C THR A 122 1.47 -14.31 -0.10
N GLU A 123 2.03 -13.22 -0.61
CA GLU A 123 3.29 -13.19 -1.33
C GLU A 123 4.31 -12.41 -0.52
N PHE A 124 5.52 -12.97 -0.43
CA PHE A 124 6.67 -12.28 0.15
C PHE A 124 7.23 -11.28 -0.89
N VAL A 125 7.45 -10.05 -0.46
CA VAL A 125 7.91 -8.95 -1.32
C VAL A 125 9.41 -8.70 -1.14
N GLY A 126 9.91 -8.82 0.10
CA GLY A 126 11.32 -8.63 0.40
C GLY A 126 11.55 -8.06 1.79
N TRP A 127 12.79 -8.18 2.25
CA TRP A 127 13.24 -7.69 3.54
C TRP A 127 13.48 -6.17 3.56
N ASN A 128 13.43 -5.57 4.74
CA ASN A 128 14.09 -4.30 5.02
C ASN A 128 15.62 -4.47 4.99
N GLU A 129 16.35 -3.35 5.05
CA GLU A 129 17.81 -3.34 4.94
C GLU A 129 18.48 -4.11 6.08
N ASP A 130 17.94 -4.00 7.30
CA ASP A 130 18.45 -4.68 8.50
C ASP A 130 18.02 -6.15 8.61
N HIS A 131 17.22 -6.65 7.68
CA HIS A 131 16.71 -8.03 7.66
C HIS A 131 15.90 -8.45 8.90
N THR A 132 15.28 -7.48 9.58
CA THR A 132 14.42 -7.72 10.75
C THR A 132 12.94 -7.80 10.41
N GLU A 133 12.51 -7.18 9.31
CA GLU A 133 11.11 -7.06 8.92
C GLU A 133 10.90 -7.40 7.43
N GLY A 134 9.94 -8.30 7.18
CA GLY A 134 9.60 -8.79 5.85
C GLY A 134 8.33 -8.14 5.32
N ARG A 135 8.40 -7.52 4.14
CA ARG A 135 7.23 -6.98 3.45
C ARG A 135 6.46 -8.10 2.77
N CYS A 136 5.16 -8.09 2.96
CA CYS A 136 4.23 -9.08 2.45
C CYS A 136 3.05 -8.38 1.79
N LYS A 137 2.44 -9.02 0.79
CA LYS A 137 1.17 -8.58 0.20
C LYS A 137 0.20 -9.75 0.13
N ASN A 138 -1.09 -9.46 0.23
CA ASN A 138 -2.14 -10.46 0.03
C ASN A 138 -3.26 -9.83 -0.79
N ASP A 139 -3.44 -10.32 -2.01
CA ASP A 139 -4.38 -9.75 -2.98
C ASP A 139 -5.85 -10.03 -2.59
N GLU A 140 -6.13 -11.20 -2.02
CA GLU A 140 -7.49 -11.58 -1.59
C GLU A 140 -8.00 -10.72 -0.45
N LEU A 141 -7.11 -10.42 0.50
CA LEU A 141 -7.37 -9.49 1.60
C LEU A 141 -7.13 -8.04 1.21
N SER A 142 -6.52 -7.79 0.04
CA SER A 142 -6.15 -6.46 -0.42
C SER A 142 -5.33 -5.67 0.61
N ILE A 143 -4.41 -6.35 1.30
CA ILE A 143 -3.51 -5.77 2.31
C ILE A 143 -2.04 -5.84 1.89
N TYR A 144 -1.27 -4.83 2.31
CA TYR A 144 0.19 -4.78 2.19
C TYR A 144 0.76 -4.50 3.58
N PHE A 145 1.60 -5.40 4.07
CA PHE A 145 1.93 -5.46 5.49
C PHE A 145 3.37 -5.84 5.76
N GLN A 146 3.85 -5.45 6.93
CA GLN A 146 5.21 -5.65 7.41
C GLN A 146 5.08 -5.88 8.92
N PRO A 147 5.06 -7.14 9.39
CA PRO A 147 5.08 -7.44 10.81
C PRO A 147 6.46 -7.14 11.39
N ASP A 148 6.53 -6.76 12.67
CA ASP A 148 7.83 -6.53 13.33
C ASP A 148 8.63 -7.84 13.49
N GLY A 149 7.99 -9.00 13.38
CA GLY A 149 8.65 -10.31 13.32
C GLY A 149 7.70 -11.47 13.58
N VAL A 150 8.18 -12.68 13.37
CA VAL A 150 7.53 -13.91 13.82
C VAL A 150 8.54 -14.68 14.66
N ILE A 151 8.12 -15.11 15.84
CA ILE A 151 8.97 -15.85 16.76
C ILE A 151 8.30 -17.12 17.24
N ARG A 152 9.10 -18.13 17.53
CA ARG A 152 8.72 -19.29 18.33
C ARG A 152 9.34 -19.14 19.71
N PHE A 153 8.49 -19.16 20.73
CA PHE A 153 8.92 -19.11 22.13
C PHE A 153 8.08 -20.09 22.96
N ASN A 154 8.73 -20.93 23.76
CA ASN A 154 8.08 -22.00 24.54
C ASN A 154 7.14 -22.88 23.67
N GLY A 155 7.58 -23.23 22.46
CA GLY A 155 6.83 -24.09 21.53
C GLY A 155 5.58 -23.45 20.91
N LYS A 156 5.43 -22.12 20.98
CA LYS A 156 4.32 -21.38 20.38
C LYS A 156 4.84 -20.36 19.37
N ASP A 157 4.29 -20.43 18.16
CA ASP A 157 4.55 -19.45 17.10
C ASP A 157 3.63 -18.25 17.29
N VAL A 158 4.22 -17.07 17.34
CA VAL A 158 3.51 -15.80 17.52
C VAL A 158 4.07 -14.75 16.58
N ILE A 159 3.20 -13.87 16.09
CA ILE A 159 3.64 -12.63 15.47
C ILE A 159 4.05 -11.66 16.59
N LEU A 160 5.26 -11.11 16.51
CA LEU A 160 5.72 -10.06 17.40
C LEU A 160 5.21 -8.71 16.87
N GLU A 161 4.57 -7.93 17.74
CA GLU A 161 4.14 -6.55 17.43
C GLU A 161 4.65 -5.61 18.52
N ILE A 162 5.64 -4.79 18.19
CA ILE A 162 6.28 -3.84 19.09
C ILE A 162 5.51 -2.51 19.03
N LYS A 163 5.35 -1.86 20.19
CA LYS A 163 4.69 -0.55 20.27
C LYS A 163 5.40 0.35 21.27
N THR A 164 5.79 1.55 20.84
CA THR A 164 6.34 2.58 21.71
C THR A 164 5.29 3.64 22.06
N GLU A 165 5.02 3.82 23.34
CA GLU A 165 3.94 4.69 23.83
C GLU A 165 4.48 5.77 24.79
N SER A 166 3.72 6.86 24.91
CA SER A 166 4.01 7.85 25.96
C SER A 166 3.75 7.23 27.34
N THR A 167 4.43 7.72 28.37
CA THR A 167 4.26 7.20 29.75
C THR A 167 2.83 7.22 30.22
N TYR A 168 2.05 8.22 29.82
CA TYR A 168 0.64 8.29 30.17
C TYR A 168 -0.16 7.13 29.57
N GLN A 169 0.02 6.85 28.27
CA GLN A 169 -0.66 5.73 27.60
C GLN A 169 -0.17 4.39 28.14
N PHE A 170 1.15 4.23 28.26
CA PHE A 170 1.76 3.02 28.77
C PHE A 170 1.31 2.69 30.19
N SER A 171 1.25 3.67 31.09
CA SER A 171 0.84 3.45 32.49
C SER A 171 -0.59 2.93 32.57
N ASN A 172 -1.47 3.45 31.71
CA ASN A 172 -2.87 3.04 31.61
C ASN A 172 -3.12 1.84 30.68
N ARG A 173 -2.05 1.21 30.16
CA ARG A 173 -2.14 0.01 29.31
C ARG A 173 -2.37 -1.23 30.18
N TYR A 174 -3.53 -1.86 30.02
CA TYR A 174 -3.87 -3.14 30.66
C TYR A 174 -4.19 -4.25 29.65
N GLU A 175 -4.41 -3.88 28.39
CA GLU A 175 -4.65 -4.79 27.27
C GLU A 175 -4.24 -4.12 25.95
N PRO A 176 -4.06 -4.87 24.85
CA PRO A 176 -3.75 -4.28 23.55
C PRO A 176 -4.81 -3.26 23.10
N LYS A 177 -4.37 -2.15 22.51
CA LYS A 177 -5.28 -1.12 21.98
C LYS A 177 -6.10 -1.67 20.82
N ALA A 178 -7.33 -1.20 20.67
CA ALA A 178 -8.25 -1.70 19.64
C ALA A 178 -7.68 -1.58 18.21
N ASP A 179 -7.10 -0.44 17.85
CA ASP A 179 -6.44 -0.26 16.56
C ASP A 179 -5.29 -1.24 16.33
N HIS A 180 -4.48 -1.51 17.35
CA HIS A 180 -3.40 -2.50 17.27
C HIS A 180 -3.96 -3.93 17.09
N LYS A 181 -5.09 -4.26 17.71
CA LYS A 181 -5.78 -5.55 17.50
C LYS A 181 -6.25 -5.70 16.04
N TRP A 182 -6.78 -4.64 15.42
CA TRP A 182 -7.18 -4.67 14.00
C TRP A 182 -5.97 -4.84 13.07
N GLN A 183 -4.88 -4.13 13.32
CA GLN A 183 -3.62 -4.28 12.59
C GLN A 183 -3.11 -5.73 12.68
N ALA A 184 -2.97 -6.26 13.88
CA ALA A 184 -2.44 -7.60 14.09
C ALA A 184 -3.37 -8.71 13.57
N THR A 185 -4.69 -8.49 13.59
CA THR A 185 -5.65 -9.41 12.95
C THR A 185 -5.38 -9.53 11.46
N CYS A 186 -5.05 -8.43 10.78
CA CYS A 186 -4.67 -8.49 9.36
C CYS A 186 -3.40 -9.33 9.15
N TYR A 187 -2.40 -9.17 10.02
CA TYR A 187 -1.16 -9.93 9.95
C TYR A 187 -1.40 -11.42 10.17
N GLY A 188 -2.16 -11.77 11.21
CA GLY A 188 -2.51 -13.16 11.50
C GLY A 188 -3.33 -13.81 10.39
N MET A 189 -4.25 -13.09 9.77
CA MET A 189 -4.97 -13.56 8.58
C MET A 189 -4.03 -13.75 7.37
N GLY A 190 -3.06 -12.85 7.18
CA GLY A 190 -2.08 -12.93 6.09
C GLY A 190 -1.06 -14.04 6.26
N LEU A 191 -0.70 -14.42 7.49
CA LEU A 191 0.33 -15.44 7.76
C LEU A 191 -0.27 -16.78 8.25
N GLY A 192 -1.56 -16.83 8.56
CA GLY A 192 -2.18 -18.01 9.15
C GLY A 192 -1.71 -18.28 10.59
N ILE A 193 -1.43 -17.22 11.35
CA ILE A 193 -0.96 -17.27 12.73
C ILE A 193 -1.98 -16.54 13.62
N ASP A 194 -2.60 -17.28 14.54
CA ASP A 194 -3.68 -16.72 15.38
C ASP A 194 -3.18 -16.04 16.67
N TYR A 195 -1.90 -16.19 17.01
CA TYR A 195 -1.34 -15.63 18.24
C TYR A 195 -0.42 -14.44 17.94
N ILE A 196 -0.66 -13.35 18.65
CA ILE A 196 0.13 -12.11 18.57
C ILE A 196 0.72 -11.85 19.96
N LEU A 197 2.02 -11.58 20.02
CA LEU A 197 2.67 -11.05 21.20
C LEU A 197 2.85 -9.55 21.02
N PHE A 198 1.97 -8.76 21.62
CA PHE A 198 2.18 -7.32 21.69
C PHE A 198 3.23 -7.00 22.74
N PHE A 199 4.27 -6.26 22.35
CA PHE A 199 5.36 -5.83 23.21
C PHE A 199 5.36 -4.30 23.33
N TYR A 200 4.67 -3.79 24.35
CA TYR A 200 4.62 -2.35 24.59
C TYR A 200 5.83 -1.90 25.38
N GLU A 201 6.40 -0.77 24.97
CA GLU A 201 7.46 -0.08 25.68
C GLU A 201 7.09 1.38 25.96
N ASP A 202 7.38 1.82 27.18
CA ASP A 202 7.33 3.23 27.56
C ASP A 202 8.54 3.99 27.00
N ARG A 203 8.30 5.07 26.25
CA ARG A 203 9.37 5.87 25.64
C ARG A 203 10.30 6.57 26.62
N ASN A 204 9.85 6.88 27.83
CA ASN A 204 10.64 7.68 28.78
C ASN A 204 11.50 6.81 29.71
N PHE A 205 10.95 5.69 30.20
CA PHE A 205 11.58 4.84 31.21
C PHE A 205 11.85 3.42 30.70
N CYS A 206 11.58 3.13 29.43
CA CYS A 206 11.80 1.83 28.78
C CYS A 206 11.15 0.63 29.51
N LYS A 207 10.09 0.87 30.29
CA LYS A 207 9.31 -0.20 30.93
C LYS A 207 8.61 -1.02 29.87
N LYS A 208 8.46 -2.33 30.10
CA LYS A 208 7.85 -3.28 29.15
C LYS A 208 6.53 -3.83 29.67
N LYS A 209 5.57 -4.04 28.76
CA LYS A 209 4.31 -4.74 29.02
C LYS A 209 4.01 -5.70 27.85
N PRO A 210 4.27 -7.01 28.00
CA PRO A 210 3.89 -8.01 27.01
C PRO A 210 2.43 -8.44 27.18
N TYR A 211 1.72 -8.63 26.06
CA TYR A 211 0.37 -9.20 26.02
C TYR A 211 0.27 -10.24 24.92
N LEU A 212 0.05 -11.50 25.31
CA LEU A 212 -0.32 -12.54 24.35
C LEU A 212 -1.80 -12.42 24.03
N TRP A 213 -2.12 -12.20 22.75
CA TRP A 213 -3.47 -12.04 22.26
C TRP A 213 -3.80 -13.14 21.25
N LYS A 214 -5.00 -13.72 21.35
CA LYS A 214 -5.50 -14.69 20.37
C LYS A 214 -6.52 -14.00 19.44
N ILE A 215 -6.29 -14.08 18.15
CA ILE A 215 -7.22 -13.65 17.12
C ILE A 215 -8.39 -14.63 17.09
N THR A 216 -9.61 -14.10 17.12
CA THR A 216 -10.83 -14.90 17.01
C THR A 216 -11.43 -14.79 15.62
N ASP A 217 -12.33 -15.72 15.26
CA ASP A 217 -12.98 -15.72 13.96
C ASP A 217 -13.91 -14.52 13.78
N GLU A 218 -14.50 -13.99 14.86
CA GLU A 218 -15.28 -12.75 14.84
C GLU A 218 -14.40 -11.55 14.45
N MET A 219 -13.17 -11.49 14.96
CA MET A 219 -12.21 -10.45 14.59
C MET A 219 -11.83 -10.56 13.11
N LYS A 220 -11.54 -11.77 12.63
CA LYS A 220 -11.26 -12.04 11.21
C LYS A 220 -12.42 -11.61 10.34
N GLN A 221 -13.65 -11.95 10.73
CA GLN A 221 -14.85 -11.61 9.98
C GLN A 221 -15.10 -10.09 9.93
N ALA A 222 -14.83 -9.37 11.03
CA ALA A 222 -14.93 -7.91 11.06
C ALA A 222 -13.94 -7.26 10.08
N VAL A 223 -12.69 -7.73 10.04
CA VAL A 223 -11.67 -7.28 9.07
C VAL A 223 -12.12 -7.59 7.63
N LEU A 224 -12.58 -8.82 7.36
CA LEU A 224 -13.07 -9.21 6.03
C LEU A 224 -14.24 -8.36 5.54
N ASN A 225 -15.22 -8.10 6.41
CA ASN A 225 -16.37 -7.27 6.07
C ASN A 225 -15.93 -5.87 5.65
N LYS A 226 -15.00 -5.28 6.42
CA LYS A 226 -14.46 -3.96 6.13
C LYS A 226 -13.71 -3.90 4.80
N ILE A 227 -12.84 -4.89 4.56
CA ILE A 227 -12.12 -5.03 3.28
C ILE A 227 -13.12 -5.13 2.12
N ARG A 228 -14.18 -5.94 2.26
CA ARG A 228 -15.22 -6.10 1.23
C ARG A 228 -15.94 -4.78 0.93
N THR A 229 -16.31 -4.02 1.96
CA THR A 229 -16.94 -2.70 1.78
C THR A 229 -16.03 -1.76 1.01
N VAL A 230 -14.76 -1.63 1.42
CA VAL A 230 -13.77 -0.75 0.77
C VAL A 230 -13.49 -1.19 -0.67
N ASN A 231 -13.34 -2.48 -0.92
CA ASN A 231 -13.11 -3.02 -2.26
C ASN A 231 -14.31 -2.79 -3.18
N SER A 232 -15.53 -2.94 -2.67
CA SER A 232 -16.76 -2.62 -3.43
C SER A 232 -16.83 -1.14 -3.79
N ALA A 233 -16.51 -0.26 -2.83
CA ALA A 233 -16.44 1.17 -3.06
C ALA A 233 -15.38 1.54 -4.11
N CYS A 234 -14.18 0.96 -4.05
CA CYS A 234 -13.13 1.18 -5.04
C CYS A 234 -13.57 0.73 -6.45
N LYS A 235 -14.31 -0.37 -6.57
CA LYS A 235 -14.84 -0.86 -7.85
C LYS A 235 -15.94 0.03 -8.42
N THR A 236 -16.84 0.52 -7.58
CA THR A 236 -17.98 1.36 -8.02
C THR A 236 -17.60 2.83 -8.17
N GLY A 237 -16.51 3.25 -7.54
CA GLY A 237 -16.11 4.66 -7.43
C GLY A 237 -16.98 5.46 -6.46
N ILE A 238 -17.82 4.80 -5.66
CA ILE A 238 -18.74 5.44 -4.71
C ILE A 238 -18.13 5.36 -3.30
N PRO A 239 -17.81 6.50 -2.65
CA PRO A 239 -17.29 6.49 -1.29
C PRO A 239 -18.29 5.87 -0.31
N PRO A 240 -17.86 5.01 0.65
CA PRO A 240 -18.70 4.51 1.74
C PRO A 240 -19.31 5.63 2.59
N GLU A 241 -20.24 5.32 3.48
CA GLU A 241 -20.68 6.27 4.51
C GLU A 241 -19.52 6.63 5.46
N LYS A 242 -19.57 7.85 6.02
CA LYS A 242 -18.59 8.24 7.03
C LYS A 242 -18.98 7.67 8.39
N ASP A 243 -17.97 7.25 9.13
CA ASP A 243 -18.09 6.95 10.56
C ASP A 243 -17.60 8.17 11.36
N ASP A 244 -18.55 8.95 11.89
CA ASP A 244 -18.26 10.18 12.63
C ASP A 244 -17.42 9.92 13.89
N SER A 245 -17.46 8.70 14.46
CA SER A 245 -16.65 8.32 15.63
C SER A 245 -15.15 8.24 15.32
N LYS A 246 -14.77 8.23 14.04
CA LYS A 246 -13.38 8.10 13.56
C LYS A 246 -12.83 9.39 12.96
N CYS A 247 -13.58 10.49 13.00
CA CYS A 247 -13.22 11.71 12.27
C CYS A 247 -12.16 12.58 12.94
N THR A 248 -11.93 12.47 14.26
CA THR A 248 -11.09 13.41 15.04
C THR A 248 -9.72 13.65 14.39
N TYR A 249 -9.01 12.58 14.06
CA TYR A 249 -7.66 12.63 13.48
C TYR A 249 -7.62 12.19 12.00
N CYS A 250 -8.78 12.11 11.34
CA CYS A 250 -8.85 11.77 9.92
C CYS A 250 -8.30 12.93 9.07
N ARG A 251 -7.40 12.62 8.15
CA ARG A 251 -6.79 13.60 7.22
C ARG A 251 -7.68 13.95 6.03
N TYR A 252 -8.68 13.11 5.74
CA TYR A 252 -9.56 13.27 4.57
C TYR A 252 -10.84 14.06 4.85
N LYS A 253 -10.78 15.05 5.76
CA LYS A 253 -11.95 15.86 6.14
C LYS A 253 -12.45 16.70 4.96
N ASN A 254 -11.54 17.21 4.14
CA ASN A 254 -11.86 18.01 2.96
C ASN A 254 -12.60 17.18 1.91
N GLU A 255 -12.14 15.96 1.65
CA GLU A 255 -12.74 15.01 0.73
C GLU A 255 -14.13 14.59 1.22
N CYS A 256 -14.28 14.32 2.53
CA CYS A 256 -15.60 14.10 3.13
C CYS A 256 -16.54 15.28 2.88
N ALA A 257 -16.10 16.52 3.10
CA ALA A 257 -16.93 17.71 2.86
C ALA A 257 -17.33 17.85 1.39
N LEU A 258 -16.43 17.52 0.46
CA LEU A 258 -16.74 17.50 -0.97
C LEU A 258 -17.76 16.42 -1.33
N VAL A 259 -17.66 15.23 -0.73
CA VAL A 259 -18.63 14.14 -0.93
C VAL A 259 -20.00 14.56 -0.42
N ASP A 260 -20.05 15.07 0.81
CA ASP A 260 -21.29 15.51 1.46
C ASP A 260 -21.95 16.68 0.68
N ALA A 261 -21.16 17.51 0.00
CA ALA A 261 -21.65 18.57 -0.87
C ALA A 261 -21.99 18.13 -2.31
N GLY A 262 -21.83 16.84 -2.66
CA GLY A 262 -22.04 16.32 -4.02
C GLY A 262 -21.04 16.85 -5.06
N LYS A 263 -19.88 17.34 -4.61
CA LYS A 263 -18.85 18.00 -5.43
C LYS A 263 -17.57 17.17 -5.58
N TRP A 264 -17.46 16.06 -4.87
CA TRP A 264 -16.28 15.20 -4.96
C TRP A 264 -16.18 14.54 -6.33
N VAL A 265 -14.99 14.57 -6.91
CA VAL A 265 -14.68 13.95 -8.19
C VAL A 265 -13.63 12.88 -7.95
N HIS A 266 -13.90 11.68 -8.47
CA HIS A 266 -12.98 10.57 -8.35
C HIS A 266 -11.67 10.87 -9.09
N PRO A 267 -10.50 10.81 -8.42
CA PRO A 267 -9.23 11.19 -9.05
C PRO A 267 -8.84 10.25 -10.20
N ASN A 268 -9.12 8.95 -10.04
CA ASN A 268 -8.83 7.91 -11.04
C ASN A 268 -10.08 7.05 -11.30
N PRO A 269 -11.11 7.56 -12.01
CA PRO A 269 -12.40 6.89 -12.10
C PRO A 269 -12.23 5.48 -12.69
N PRO A 270 -12.89 4.45 -12.11
CA PRO A 270 -12.85 3.11 -12.67
C PRO A 270 -13.38 3.16 -14.12
N GLU A 271 -12.73 2.41 -15.03
CA GLU A 271 -13.18 2.32 -16.40
C GLU A 271 -14.65 1.91 -16.41
N LYS A 272 -15.50 2.72 -17.06
CA LYS A 272 -16.91 2.39 -17.19
C LYS A 272 -17.00 1.01 -17.86
N PRO A 273 -17.73 0.04 -17.27
CA PRO A 273 -18.11 -1.15 -18.01
C PRO A 273 -18.77 -0.65 -19.30
N GLN A 274 -18.31 -1.12 -20.46
CA GLN A 274 -19.01 -0.86 -21.72
C GLN A 274 -20.45 -1.29 -21.50
N THR A 275 -21.35 -0.32 -21.36
CA THR A 275 -22.77 -0.59 -21.27
C THR A 275 -23.13 -1.25 -22.59
N ALA A 276 -23.49 -2.52 -22.53
CA ALA A 276 -24.19 -3.17 -23.63
C ALA A 276 -25.34 -2.24 -23.99
N GLN A 277 -25.29 -1.66 -25.19
CA GLN A 277 -26.36 -0.82 -25.69
C GLN A 277 -27.65 -1.61 -25.55
N LYS A 278 -28.59 -1.10 -24.74
CA LYS A 278 -29.97 -1.57 -24.77
C LYS A 278 -30.47 -1.33 -26.17
N ASP A 279 -30.58 -2.40 -26.95
CA ASP A 279 -31.29 -2.44 -28.22
C ASP A 279 -32.72 -1.95 -27.98
N THR A 280 -32.95 -0.67 -28.24
CA THR A 280 -34.29 -0.14 -28.39
C THR A 280 -34.79 -0.56 -29.76
N ASN A 281 -35.40 -1.75 -29.80
CA ASN A 281 -36.14 -2.25 -30.94
C ASN A 281 -37.22 -1.23 -31.35
N ARG A 282 -36.91 -0.40 -32.35
CA ARG A 282 -37.91 0.34 -33.12
C ARG A 282 -37.86 -0.15 -34.56
N LYS A 283 -38.71 -1.15 -34.83
CA LYS A 283 -39.06 -1.60 -36.19
C LYS A 283 -39.46 -0.39 -37.04
N LYS A 284 -38.70 -0.10 -38.10
CA LYS A 284 -39.24 0.43 -39.36
C LYS A 284 -38.47 -0.21 -40.52
N ALA A 285 -39.24 -0.87 -41.39
CA ALA A 285 -38.78 -1.49 -42.61
C ALA A 285 -38.40 -0.44 -43.66
N ASN A 286 -37.31 -0.64 -44.39
CA ASN A 286 -37.32 -0.63 -45.86
C ASN A 286 -36.01 -1.12 -46.51
N LYS A 287 -36.19 -2.07 -47.43
CA LYS A 287 -35.47 -2.44 -48.67
C LYS A 287 -33.96 -2.17 -48.84
N SER A 288 -33.23 -3.29 -48.88
CA SER A 288 -32.18 -3.73 -49.84
C SER A 288 -31.36 -2.70 -50.63
N THR A 289 -30.03 -2.80 -50.56
CA THR A 289 -29.15 -3.40 -51.60
C THR A 289 -27.67 -3.34 -51.17
N GLY A 290 -26.86 -4.35 -51.55
CA GLY A 290 -25.46 -4.10 -51.93
C GLY A 290 -24.30 -4.51 -50.98
N LYS A 291 -23.74 -5.69 -51.27
CA LYS A 291 -22.30 -6.08 -51.20
C LYS A 291 -21.55 -6.18 -49.85
N LYS A 292 -21.26 -7.45 -49.53
CA LYS A 292 -20.19 -7.97 -48.67
C LYS A 292 -18.81 -7.37 -48.97
N LYS A 293 -18.06 -7.01 -47.92
CA LYS A 293 -16.60 -7.17 -47.85
C LYS A 293 -16.25 -7.86 -46.52
N LYS A 294 -15.76 -9.10 -46.59
CA LYS A 294 -15.07 -9.79 -45.49
C LYS A 294 -13.66 -9.17 -45.39
N ALA A 295 -13.29 -8.67 -44.22
CA ALA A 295 -11.90 -8.40 -43.87
C ALA A 295 -11.51 -9.32 -42.71
N SER A 296 -10.49 -10.12 -42.94
CA SER A 296 -9.89 -11.09 -42.01
C SER A 296 -9.00 -10.39 -40.99
N THR A 297 -9.34 -10.45 -39.71
CA THR A 297 -8.50 -9.98 -38.60
C THR A 297 -8.37 -11.12 -37.58
N GLY A 298 -7.60 -12.15 -37.94
CA GLY A 298 -7.35 -13.31 -37.08
C GLY A 298 -5.91 -13.49 -36.60
N GLN A 299 -4.94 -12.72 -37.11
CA GLN A 299 -3.51 -12.99 -36.83
C GLN A 299 -2.76 -11.85 -36.13
N ASN A 300 -3.28 -10.62 -36.10
CA ASN A 300 -2.55 -9.47 -35.55
C ASN A 300 -2.61 -9.36 -34.02
N THR A 301 -3.61 -9.96 -33.37
CA THR A 301 -3.83 -9.80 -31.93
C THR A 301 -2.87 -10.66 -31.11
N ALA A 302 -2.52 -11.85 -31.59
CA ALA A 302 -1.61 -12.75 -30.90
C ALA A 302 -0.14 -12.27 -30.96
N LEU A 303 0.31 -11.74 -32.10
CA LEU A 303 1.68 -11.22 -32.24
C LEU A 303 1.94 -10.00 -31.33
N ARG A 304 0.94 -9.13 -31.14
CA ARG A 304 1.04 -7.97 -30.25
C ARG A 304 1.20 -8.36 -28.78
N ALA A 305 0.52 -9.42 -28.33
CA ALA A 305 0.60 -9.87 -26.94
C ALA A 305 1.99 -10.40 -26.57
N VAL A 306 2.68 -11.08 -27.49
CA VAL A 306 4.01 -11.66 -27.24
C VAL A 306 5.11 -10.58 -27.24
N CYS A 307 4.98 -9.55 -28.09
CA CYS A 307 6.00 -8.50 -28.18
C CYS A 307 5.97 -7.50 -27.01
N GLY A 308 4.85 -7.39 -26.29
CA GLY A 308 4.69 -6.51 -25.13
C GLY A 308 5.64 -6.83 -23.96
N ASN A 309 6.06 -8.10 -23.84
CA ASN A 309 6.89 -8.62 -22.74
C ASN A 309 8.37 -8.86 -23.14
N CYS A 310 8.83 -8.36 -24.30
CA CYS A 310 10.20 -8.58 -24.77
C CYS A 310 11.15 -7.46 -24.30
N GLU A 311 12.14 -7.79 -23.46
CA GLU A 311 13.18 -6.86 -22.97
C GLU A 311 14.09 -6.29 -24.08
N HIS A 312 14.07 -6.89 -25.28
CA HIS A 312 14.90 -6.46 -26.40
C HIS A 312 14.25 -5.41 -27.32
N CYS A 313 13.02 -4.97 -27.03
CA CYS A 313 12.37 -3.90 -27.77
C CYS A 313 12.68 -2.55 -27.11
N GLY A 314 13.55 -1.74 -27.73
CA GLY A 314 13.86 -0.39 -27.24
C GLY A 314 12.65 0.55 -27.32
N ARG A 315 12.56 1.50 -26.36
CA ARG A 315 11.53 2.56 -26.32
C ARG A 315 12.13 3.90 -26.79
N GLU A 316 11.61 4.44 -27.87
CA GLU A 316 11.59 5.87 -28.16
C GLU A 316 10.18 6.22 -28.63
N LEU A 317 9.62 7.31 -28.10
CA LEU A 317 8.36 7.91 -28.57
C LEU A 317 7.13 6.97 -28.58
N GLY A 318 7.01 6.10 -27.57
CA GLY A 318 5.73 5.43 -27.27
C GLY A 318 5.29 4.34 -28.26
N ALA A 319 6.18 3.82 -29.11
CA ALA A 319 5.88 2.68 -29.99
C ALA A 319 6.99 1.61 -29.93
N TYR A 320 6.61 0.32 -29.86
CA TYR A 320 7.54 -0.80 -30.02
C TYR A 320 7.98 -0.89 -31.49
N TYR A 321 9.27 -0.71 -31.78
CA TYR A 321 9.79 -0.89 -33.15
C TYR A 321 10.68 -2.12 -33.26
N CYS A 322 10.13 -3.20 -33.83
CA CYS A 322 10.93 -4.16 -34.59
C CYS A 322 10.92 -3.72 -36.05
N SER A 323 12.10 -3.63 -36.68
CA SER A 323 12.17 -3.32 -38.12
C SER A 323 11.72 -4.54 -38.94
N ILE A 324 10.89 -4.30 -39.94
CA ILE A 324 10.36 -5.32 -40.86
C ILE A 324 11.02 -5.10 -42.22
N ASP A 325 11.67 -6.13 -42.76
CA ASP A 325 12.24 -6.06 -44.11
C ASP A 325 11.14 -6.23 -45.19
N LYS A 326 11.53 -6.05 -46.46
CA LYS A 326 10.60 -6.21 -47.59
C LYS A 326 10.00 -7.61 -47.70
N ASP A 327 10.62 -8.60 -47.06
CA ASP A 327 10.20 -10.00 -47.06
C ASP A 327 9.34 -10.37 -45.83
N GLY A 328 9.04 -9.39 -44.97
CA GLY A 328 8.17 -9.55 -43.80
C GLY A 328 8.86 -10.14 -42.57
N SER A 329 10.20 -10.19 -42.54
CA SER A 329 10.97 -10.66 -41.39
C SER A 329 11.19 -9.57 -40.35
N MET A 330 11.01 -9.88 -39.07
CA MET A 330 11.25 -8.95 -37.95
C MET A 330 12.68 -9.08 -37.41
N TYR A 331 13.31 -7.95 -37.12
CA TYR A 331 14.65 -7.87 -36.54
C TYR A 331 14.64 -7.11 -35.21
N VAL A 332 15.47 -7.59 -34.27
CA VAL A 332 15.66 -7.04 -32.92
C VAL A 332 16.62 -5.84 -32.95
N ASP A 333 17.59 -5.85 -33.86
CA ASP A 333 18.44 -4.73 -34.25
C ASP A 333 18.77 -4.85 -35.75
N ARG A 334 19.52 -3.90 -36.35
CA ARG A 334 19.83 -3.91 -37.80
C ARG A 334 20.55 -5.18 -38.31
N ARG A 335 21.00 -6.09 -37.44
CA ARG A 335 21.79 -7.29 -37.79
C ARG A 335 21.21 -8.59 -37.22
N LYS A 336 20.32 -8.56 -36.21
CA LYS A 336 19.86 -9.77 -35.49
C LYS A 336 18.37 -10.06 -35.71
N LYS A 337 18.07 -11.22 -36.32
CA LYS A 337 16.69 -11.66 -36.66
C LYS A 337 15.92 -12.07 -35.40
N CYS A 338 14.65 -11.68 -35.30
CA CYS A 338 13.79 -12.02 -34.17
C CYS A 338 13.44 -13.52 -34.17
N LYS A 339 13.72 -14.20 -33.05
CA LYS A 339 13.47 -15.65 -32.86
C LYS A 339 12.00 -16.05 -32.95
N PHE A 340 11.08 -15.08 -32.84
CA PHE A 340 9.64 -15.28 -32.92
C PHE A 340 9.04 -14.86 -34.28
N THR A 341 9.88 -14.57 -35.27
CA THR A 341 9.40 -14.30 -36.63
C THR A 341 8.75 -15.57 -37.17
N PRO A 342 7.44 -15.58 -37.50
CA PRO A 342 6.81 -16.76 -38.07
C PRO A 342 7.45 -17.06 -39.43
N SER A 343 8.06 -18.24 -39.58
CA SER A 343 8.45 -18.71 -40.90
C SER A 343 7.18 -18.94 -41.71
N ARG A 344 7.01 -18.23 -42.83
CA ARG A 344 5.93 -18.54 -43.76
C ARG A 344 6.17 -19.94 -44.33
N PHE A 345 5.31 -20.88 -43.90
CA PHE A 345 4.91 -22.11 -44.59
C PHE A 345 6.00 -22.93 -45.29
N LYS A 346 6.44 -24.02 -44.64
CA LYS A 346 6.57 -25.40 -45.15
C LYS A 346 6.58 -26.28 -43.89
N GLY A 347 5.48 -26.91 -43.49
CA GLY A 347 5.01 -28.19 -44.02
C GLY A 347 5.60 -29.36 -43.21
N VAL A 348 4.73 -30.09 -42.48
CA VAL A 348 4.88 -31.48 -42.00
C VAL A 348 5.58 -31.73 -40.64
N GLN A 349 4.82 -32.37 -39.72
CA GLN A 349 5.09 -33.42 -38.68
C GLN A 349 6.51 -33.57 -38.07
N ASP A 350 6.77 -33.92 -36.80
CA ASP A 350 6.15 -34.73 -35.74
C ASP A 350 6.60 -34.15 -34.36
N GLY A 351 5.86 -34.22 -33.26
CA GLY A 351 5.72 -35.42 -32.42
C GLY A 351 6.78 -35.49 -31.31
N LYS A 352 6.56 -34.77 -30.20
CA LYS A 352 6.79 -35.14 -28.78
C LYS A 352 6.47 -33.98 -27.86
#